data_AF-A8YJ88-F1
#
_entry.id   AF-A8YJ88-F1
#
_cell.length_a   1.000
_cell.length_b   1.000
_cell.length_c   1.000
_cell.angle_alpha   90.00
_cell.angle_beta   90.00
_cell.angle_gamma   90.00
#
_symmetry.space_group_name_H-M   'P 1'
#
loop_
_entity.id
_entity.type
_entity.pdbx_description
1 polymer ?
#
loop_
_entity_poly.entity_id
_entity_poly.type
_entity_poly.pdbx_seq_one_letter_code
_entity_poly.pdbx_strand_id
1 'polypeptide(L)'
;MRKSKLDLANRLNQSRKRKYNKFLTSSLYLTTILVLCYLVYLNLPWSFHLFVRWATKGGDLDKIPAKFYAELNQLCLRADSRGEVRTRNYTEYTEIAESLGTFRCTLVNGGQEWLIEDYKSFSSADEAILGTQLAVFITEILGTGYSYRIRARIPRY
;
A
#
# COMPACT_ATOMS: atom_id res chain seq x y z
N MET A 1 -24.32 23.51 -57.38
CA MET A 1 -24.57 23.01 -56.00
C MET A 1 -23.53 22.03 -55.43
N ARG A 2 -22.71 21.31 -56.22
CA ARG A 2 -21.73 20.30 -55.72
C ARG A 2 -20.61 20.85 -54.81
N LYS A 3 -20.07 22.05 -55.09
CA LYS A 3 -18.99 22.67 -54.28
C LYS A 3 -19.39 22.93 -52.82
N SER A 4 -20.64 23.30 -52.56
CA SER A 4 -21.15 23.58 -51.20
C SER A 4 -21.24 22.32 -50.33
N LYS A 5 -21.67 21.18 -50.89
CA LYS A 5 -21.73 19.90 -50.16
C LYS A 5 -20.33 19.37 -49.84
N LEU A 6 -19.37 19.54 -50.75
CA LEU A 6 -17.98 19.14 -50.55
C LEU A 6 -17.30 19.99 -49.46
N ASP A 7 -17.54 21.30 -49.44
CA ASP A 7 -16.99 22.20 -48.43
C ASP A 7 -17.58 21.92 -47.03
N LEU A 8 -18.88 21.62 -46.97
CA LEU A 8 -19.54 21.22 -45.72
C LEU A 8 -19.00 19.89 -45.18
N ALA A 9 -18.79 18.89 -46.04
CA ALA A 9 -18.22 17.60 -45.66
C ALA A 9 -16.78 17.74 -45.12
N ASN A 10 -15.96 18.59 -45.74
CA ASN A 10 -14.61 18.87 -45.27
C ASN A 10 -14.60 19.57 -43.90
N ARG A 11 -15.47 20.56 -43.67
CA ARG A 11 -15.58 21.23 -42.36
C ARG A 11 -16.04 20.29 -41.25
N LEU A 12 -17.02 19.42 -41.53
CA LEU A 12 -17.48 18.40 -40.57
C LEU A 12 -16.40 17.36 -40.27
N ASN A 13 -15.62 16.94 -41.27
CA ASN A 13 -14.53 16.01 -41.06
C ASN A 13 -13.39 16.66 -40.24
N GLN A 14 -13.08 17.94 -40.49
CA GLN A 14 -12.07 18.69 -39.75
C GLN A 14 -12.50 18.95 -38.30
N SER A 15 -13.78 19.23 -38.04
CA SER A 15 -14.30 19.38 -36.68
C SER A 15 -14.28 18.06 -35.91
N ARG A 16 -14.65 16.95 -36.56
CA ARG A 16 -14.58 15.60 -35.98
C ARG A 16 -13.13 15.21 -35.65
N LYS A 17 -12.18 15.48 -36.54
CA LYS A 17 -10.74 15.26 -36.32
C LYS A 17 -10.20 16.09 -35.16
N ARG A 18 -10.60 17.37 -35.03
CA ARG A 18 -10.21 18.20 -33.86
C ARG A 18 -10.80 17.68 -32.56
N LYS A 19 -12.08 17.27 -32.55
CA LYS A 19 -12.74 16.71 -31.36
C LYS A 19 -12.08 15.41 -30.93
N TYR A 20 -11.76 14.53 -31.88
CA TYR A 20 -11.05 13.28 -31.63
C TYR A 20 -9.64 13.54 -31.10
N ASN A 21 -8.86 14.44 -31.72
CA ASN A 21 -7.53 14.79 -31.23
C ASN A 21 -7.57 15.38 -29.81
N LYS A 22 -8.56 16.23 -29.48
CA LYS A 22 -8.73 16.78 -28.12
C LYS A 22 -9.05 15.69 -27.09
N PHE A 23 -9.88 14.71 -27.47
CA PHE A 23 -10.18 13.57 -26.61
C PHE A 23 -8.93 12.69 -26.44
N LEU A 24 -8.18 12.44 -27.51
CA LEU A 24 -6.96 11.64 -27.49
C LEU A 24 -5.87 12.28 -26.64
N THR A 25 -5.65 13.60 -26.78
CA THR A 25 -4.70 14.32 -25.93
C THR A 25 -5.16 14.34 -24.48
N SER A 26 -6.44 14.61 -24.20
CA SER A 26 -6.98 14.55 -22.83
C SER A 26 -6.82 13.17 -22.20
N SER A 27 -7.06 12.10 -22.96
CA SER A 27 -6.85 10.72 -22.53
C SER A 27 -5.37 10.46 -22.24
N LEU A 28 -4.47 10.93 -23.12
CA LEU A 28 -3.03 10.78 -22.94
C LEU A 28 -2.52 11.51 -21.69
N TYR A 29 -3.01 12.72 -21.43
CA TYR A 29 -2.70 13.46 -20.21
C TYR A 29 -3.18 12.70 -18.97
N LEU A 30 -4.41 12.21 -18.98
CA LEU A 30 -4.94 11.43 -17.86
C LEU A 30 -4.11 10.17 -17.61
N THR A 31 -3.79 9.39 -18.65
CA THR A 31 -2.95 8.20 -18.49
C THR A 31 -1.57 8.53 -17.97
N THR A 32 -0.98 9.64 -18.44
CA THR A 32 0.35 10.08 -17.97
C THR A 32 0.31 10.46 -16.50
N ILE A 33 -0.73 11.17 -16.06
CA ILE A 33 -0.93 11.53 -14.65
C ILE A 33 -1.12 10.27 -13.80
N LEU A 34 -1.95 9.32 -14.24
CA LEU A 34 -2.17 8.08 -13.50
C LEU A 34 -0.88 7.25 -13.34
N VAL A 35 -0.07 7.17 -14.40
CA VAL A 35 1.24 6.50 -14.35
C VAL A 35 2.18 7.21 -13.38
N LEU A 36 2.25 8.55 -13.42
CA LEU A 36 3.06 9.33 -12.48
C LEU A 36 2.60 9.13 -11.04
N CYS A 37 1.29 9.19 -10.77
CA CYS A 37 0.73 8.93 -9.45
C CYS A 37 1.05 7.51 -8.96
N TYR A 38 0.99 6.51 -9.84
CA TYR A 38 1.34 5.13 -9.51
C TYR A 38 2.83 4.98 -9.20
N LEU A 39 3.71 5.63 -9.97
CA LEU A 39 5.14 5.64 -9.69
C LEU A 39 5.46 6.31 -8.36
N VAL A 40 4.81 7.45 -8.06
CA VAL A 40 4.95 8.10 -6.75
C VAL A 40 4.47 7.16 -5.64
N TYR A 41 3.31 6.54 -5.81
CA TYR A 41 2.76 5.58 -4.86
C TYR A 41 3.73 4.44 -4.55
N LEU A 42 4.38 3.85 -5.57
CA LEU A 42 5.36 2.77 -5.39
C LEU A 42 6.63 3.17 -4.63
N ASN A 43 6.93 4.47 -4.54
CA ASN A 43 8.10 4.98 -3.82
C ASN A 43 7.78 5.46 -2.40
N LEU A 44 6.52 5.36 -1.97
CA LEU A 44 6.14 5.73 -0.61
C LEU A 44 6.58 4.65 0.40
N PRO A 45 6.77 5.03 1.68
CA PRO A 45 7.07 4.06 2.73
C PRO A 45 6.01 2.96 2.79
N TRP A 46 6.42 1.73 3.14
CA TRP A 46 5.50 0.60 3.18
C TRP A 46 4.32 0.83 4.13
N SER A 47 4.53 1.56 5.23
CA SER A 47 3.47 2.02 6.13
C SER A 47 2.34 2.76 5.39
N PHE A 48 2.66 3.60 4.40
CA PHE A 48 1.65 4.28 3.59
C PHE A 48 0.86 3.31 2.70
N HIS A 49 1.50 2.27 2.18
CA HIS A 49 0.79 1.22 1.44
C HIS A 49 -0.20 0.46 2.33
N LEU A 50 0.19 0.19 3.59
CA LEU A 50 -0.70 -0.38 4.60
C LEU A 50 -1.89 0.55 4.86
N PHE A 51 -1.64 1.86 5.03
CA PHE A 51 -2.68 2.88 5.18
C PHE A 51 -3.68 2.88 4.02
N VAL A 52 -3.21 2.99 2.78
CA VAL A 52 -4.09 3.08 1.60
C VAL A 52 -4.91 1.81 1.44
N ARG A 53 -4.30 0.63 1.62
CA ARG A 53 -5.03 -0.64 1.53
C ARG A 53 -6.09 -0.74 2.62
N TRP A 54 -5.79 -0.27 3.83
CA TRP A 54 -6.78 -0.20 4.89
C TRP A 54 -7.90 0.84 4.59
N ALA A 55 -7.55 2.05 4.15
CA ALA A 55 -8.51 3.14 3.87
C ALA A 55 -9.49 2.76 2.74
N THR A 56 -9.02 1.96 1.79
CA THR A 56 -9.83 1.40 0.70
C THR A 56 -10.55 0.10 1.06
N LYS A 57 -10.45 -0.36 2.32
CA LYS A 57 -10.98 -1.66 2.79
C LYS A 57 -10.49 -2.86 1.96
N GLY A 58 -9.27 -2.78 1.45
CA GLY A 58 -8.61 -3.80 0.62
C GLY A 58 -8.22 -5.10 1.35
N GLY A 59 -8.82 -5.36 2.52
CA GLY A 59 -8.65 -6.59 3.30
C GLY A 59 -7.28 -6.77 3.96
N ASP A 60 -7.04 -8.01 4.40
CA ASP A 60 -5.81 -8.43 5.05
C ASP A 60 -4.60 -8.36 4.11
N LEU A 61 -3.41 -8.12 4.68
CA LEU A 61 -2.16 -8.14 3.94
C LEU A 61 -1.49 -9.51 4.00
N ASP A 62 -1.31 -10.10 2.83
CA ASP A 62 -0.73 -11.41 2.59
C ASP A 62 0.74 -11.34 2.12
N LYS A 63 1.23 -10.15 1.78
CA LYS A 63 2.56 -9.94 1.19
C LYS A 63 3.31 -8.80 1.86
N ILE A 64 4.57 -9.07 2.20
CA ILE A 64 5.54 -8.08 2.68
C ILE A 64 6.55 -7.83 1.55
N PRO A 65 7.00 -6.58 1.32
CA PRO A 65 8.04 -6.30 0.34
C PRO A 65 9.34 -7.06 0.61
N ALA A 66 9.93 -7.63 -0.45
CA ALA A 66 11.16 -8.42 -0.35
C ALA A 66 12.36 -7.67 0.26
N LYS A 67 12.37 -6.32 0.14
CA LYS A 67 13.39 -5.47 0.77
C LYS A 67 13.51 -5.66 2.29
N PHE A 68 12.44 -6.11 2.94
CA PHE A 68 12.41 -6.32 4.40
C PHE A 68 12.74 -7.75 4.82
N TYR A 69 12.92 -8.70 3.89
CA TYR A 69 13.04 -10.13 4.26
C TYR A 69 14.28 -10.40 5.10
N ALA A 70 15.43 -9.86 4.72
CA ALA A 70 16.67 -10.04 5.47
C ALA A 70 16.55 -9.51 6.91
N GLU A 71 15.93 -8.34 7.06
CA GLU A 71 15.70 -7.69 8.36
C GLU A 71 14.69 -8.46 9.21
N LEU A 72 13.56 -8.86 8.64
CA LEU A 72 12.54 -9.67 9.32
C LEU A 72 13.09 -11.03 9.73
N ASN A 73 13.97 -11.63 8.92
CA ASN A 73 14.66 -12.86 9.29
C ASN A 73 15.50 -12.66 10.56
N GLN A 74 16.27 -11.58 10.65
CA GLN A 74 17.04 -11.26 11.86
C GLN A 74 16.15 -11.00 13.07
N LEU A 75 15.04 -10.27 12.88
CA LEU A 75 14.09 -9.97 13.94
C LEU A 75 13.37 -11.22 14.44
N CYS A 76 12.92 -12.11 13.54
CA CYS A 76 12.27 -13.37 13.91
C CYS A 76 13.21 -14.33 14.65
N LEU A 77 14.51 -14.29 14.38
CA LEU A 77 15.50 -15.06 15.15
C LEU A 77 15.65 -14.55 16.59
N ARG A 78 15.27 -13.29 16.86
CA ARG A 78 15.26 -12.66 18.19
C ARG A 78 13.90 -12.74 18.88
N ALA A 79 12.93 -13.42 18.27
CA ALA A 79 11.60 -13.56 18.84
C ALA A 79 11.66 -14.27 20.20
N ASP A 80 10.74 -13.91 21.10
CA ASP A 80 10.66 -14.55 22.41
C ASP A 80 10.14 -16.00 22.32
N SER A 81 9.97 -16.66 23.47
CA SER A 81 9.47 -18.05 23.54
C SER A 81 8.06 -18.24 22.96
N ARG A 82 7.29 -17.17 22.77
CA ARG A 82 5.96 -17.18 22.15
C ARG A 82 6.00 -16.85 20.66
N GLY A 83 7.19 -16.51 20.16
CA GLY A 83 7.42 -16.03 18.80
C GLY A 83 7.11 -14.54 18.64
N GLU A 84 6.96 -13.77 19.71
CA GLU A 84 6.68 -12.33 19.63
C GLU A 84 7.96 -11.52 19.41
N VAL A 85 7.86 -10.52 18.53
CA VAL A 85 8.88 -9.51 18.24
C VAL A 85 8.27 -8.14 18.53
N ARG A 86 8.92 -7.34 19.38
CA ARG A 86 8.46 -6.00 19.78
C ARG A 86 9.34 -4.91 19.17
N THR A 87 8.91 -4.24 18.12
CA THR A 87 9.75 -3.27 17.37
C THR A 87 9.76 -1.85 17.96
N ARG A 88 8.93 -1.57 18.98
CA ARG A 88 8.68 -0.21 19.50
C ARG A 88 9.91 0.56 20.00
N ASN A 89 10.97 -0.14 20.41
CA ASN A 89 12.20 0.47 20.95
C ASN A 89 13.38 0.44 19.95
N TYR A 90 13.16 0.03 18.70
CA TYR A 90 14.24 -0.07 17.73
C TYR A 90 14.48 1.28 17.07
N THR A 91 15.62 1.89 17.39
CA THR A 91 16.10 3.12 16.74
C THR A 91 16.73 2.87 15.36
N GLU A 92 17.16 1.63 15.08
CA GLU A 92 17.81 1.26 13.82
C GLU A 92 16.83 0.89 12.70
N TYR A 93 15.59 0.50 13.04
CA TYR A 93 14.65 -0.16 12.12
C TYR A 93 13.34 0.62 11.98
N THR A 94 13.45 1.87 11.53
CA THR A 94 12.33 2.83 11.53
C THR A 94 11.18 2.40 10.62
N GLU A 95 11.45 1.99 9.37
CA GLU A 95 10.36 1.66 8.44
C GLU A 95 9.60 0.38 8.85
N ILE A 96 10.30 -0.65 9.35
CA ILE A 96 9.65 -1.84 9.91
C ILE A 96 8.91 -1.51 11.19
N ALA A 97 9.49 -0.74 12.12
CA ALA A 97 8.80 -0.36 13.36
C ALA A 97 7.56 0.51 13.13
N GLU A 98 7.59 1.38 12.11
CA GLU A 98 6.44 2.18 11.68
C GLU A 98 5.34 1.33 11.04
N SER A 99 5.72 0.23 10.36
CA SER A 99 4.80 -0.63 9.63
C SER A 99 4.24 -1.78 10.49
N LEU A 100 5.10 -2.41 11.28
CA LEU A 100 4.88 -3.56 12.16
C LEU A 100 5.28 -3.17 13.57
N GLY A 101 4.32 -3.14 14.51
CA GLY A 101 4.60 -2.67 15.88
C GLY A 101 4.98 -3.80 16.84
N THR A 102 4.13 -4.80 16.96
CA THR A 102 4.45 -6.03 17.69
C THR A 102 3.84 -7.13 16.88
N PHE A 103 4.67 -8.03 16.40
CA PHE A 103 4.27 -9.07 15.47
C PHE A 103 4.80 -10.41 15.94
N ARG A 104 4.18 -11.47 15.44
CA ARG A 104 4.54 -12.85 15.76
C ARG A 104 5.22 -13.49 14.56
N CYS A 105 6.30 -14.20 14.81
CA CYS A 105 6.98 -15.06 13.86
C CYS A 105 6.72 -16.52 14.20
N THR A 106 6.27 -17.30 13.21
CA THR A 106 6.12 -18.76 13.35
C THR A 106 6.84 -19.45 12.20
N LEU A 107 7.65 -20.46 12.50
CA LEU A 107 8.23 -21.32 11.47
C LEU A 107 7.13 -22.19 10.85
N VAL A 108 7.01 -22.13 9.53
CA VAL A 108 6.07 -22.95 8.74
C VAL A 108 6.81 -23.68 7.63
N ASN A 109 6.12 -24.58 6.94
CA ASN A 109 6.67 -25.34 5.81
C ASN A 109 8.01 -26.02 6.13
N GLY A 110 8.04 -26.80 7.22
CA GLY A 110 9.25 -27.50 7.65
C GLY A 110 10.39 -26.58 8.11
N GLY A 111 10.09 -25.31 8.39
CA GLY A 111 11.07 -24.32 8.85
C GLY A 111 11.76 -23.55 7.74
N GLN A 112 11.28 -23.65 6.49
CA GLN A 112 11.78 -22.90 5.33
C GLN A 112 11.25 -21.47 5.26
N GLU A 113 10.10 -21.21 5.87
CA GLU A 113 9.42 -19.91 5.82
C GLU A 113 9.06 -19.43 7.22
N TRP A 114 9.03 -18.11 7.37
CA TRP A 114 8.37 -17.46 8.49
C TRP A 114 6.97 -17.04 8.10
N LEU A 115 6.01 -17.37 8.94
CA LEU A 115 4.70 -16.73 8.98
C LEU A 115 4.77 -15.53 9.91
N ILE A 116 4.61 -14.34 9.33
CA ILE A 116 4.56 -13.05 10.03
C ILE A 116 3.11 -12.68 10.27
N GLU A 117 2.74 -12.53 11.53
CA GLU A 117 1.38 -12.18 11.95
C GLU A 117 1.40 -10.91 12.81
N ASP A 118 0.70 -9.87 12.36
CA ASP A 118 0.37 -8.70 13.19
C ASP A 118 -1.15 -8.50 13.14
N TYR A 119 -1.77 -8.36 14.31
CA TYR A 119 -3.17 -8.04 14.41
C TYR A 119 -3.32 -6.78 15.22
N LYS A 120 -3.92 -5.77 14.60
CA LYS A 120 -4.23 -4.50 15.23
C LYS A 120 -5.72 -4.28 15.15
N SER A 121 -6.38 -4.13 16.29
CA SER A 121 -7.75 -3.62 16.40
C SER A 121 -7.74 -2.47 17.37
N PHE A 122 -8.32 -1.35 16.97
CA PHE A 122 -8.37 -0.15 17.79
C PHE A 122 -9.83 0.14 18.10
N SER A 123 -10.23 -0.19 19.32
CA SER A 123 -11.55 0.14 19.85
C SER A 123 -11.58 1.57 20.43
N SER A 124 -10.41 2.14 20.75
CA SER A 124 -10.23 3.52 21.21
C SER A 124 -8.97 4.18 20.61
N ALA A 125 -8.89 5.52 20.66
CA ALA A 125 -7.71 6.27 20.25
C ALA A 125 -6.49 5.99 21.16
N ASP A 126 -6.74 5.72 22.45
CA ASP A 126 -5.69 5.38 23.41
C ASP A 126 -5.04 4.02 23.12
N GLU A 127 -5.79 3.06 22.57
CA GLU A 127 -5.23 1.80 22.08
C GLU A 127 -4.34 2.00 20.84
N ALA A 128 -4.65 2.99 20.00
CA ALA A 128 -3.86 3.33 18.83
C ALA A 128 -2.51 3.95 19.18
N ILE A 129 -2.45 4.73 20.27
CA ILE A 129 -1.22 5.30 20.84
C ILE A 129 -0.27 4.21 21.35
N LEU A 130 -0.78 3.02 21.67
CA LEU A 130 0.05 1.84 22.00
C LEU A 130 0.51 1.05 20.76
N GLY A 131 0.00 1.39 19.56
CA GLY A 131 0.32 0.80 18.27
C GLY A 131 1.55 1.41 17.57
N THR A 132 1.52 1.45 16.24
CA THR A 132 2.55 2.12 15.41
C THR A 132 2.18 3.58 15.15
N GLN A 133 3.12 4.40 14.67
CA GLN A 133 2.79 5.78 14.22
C GLN A 133 1.70 5.78 13.13
N LEU A 134 1.70 4.75 12.27
CA LEU A 134 0.64 4.54 11.28
C LEU A 134 -0.74 4.36 11.93
N ALA A 135 -0.81 3.58 13.01
CA ALA A 135 -2.06 3.37 13.74
C ALA A 135 -2.58 4.67 14.38
N VAL A 136 -1.68 5.46 14.98
CA VAL A 136 -2.04 6.77 15.54
C VAL A 136 -2.63 7.67 14.45
N PHE A 137 -1.92 7.80 13.33
CA PHE A 137 -2.34 8.61 12.18
C PHE A 137 -3.69 8.16 11.60
N ILE A 138 -3.92 6.86 11.45
CA ILE A 138 -5.21 6.32 10.98
C ILE A 138 -6.34 6.73 11.93
N THR A 139 -6.12 6.54 13.24
CA THR A 139 -7.16 6.79 14.24
C THR A 139 -7.50 8.27 14.33
N GLU A 140 -6.52 9.16 14.19
CA GLU A 140 -6.72 10.61 14.18
C GLU A 140 -7.55 11.10 13.01
N ILE A 141 -7.32 10.58 11.80
CA ILE A 141 -8.04 11.06 10.61
C ILE A 141 -9.44 10.43 10.49
N LEU A 142 -9.58 9.15 10.88
CA LEU A 142 -10.72 8.34 10.47
C LEU A 142 -11.52 7.73 11.63
N GLY A 143 -11.08 7.93 12.88
CA GLY A 143 -11.79 7.49 14.08
C GLY A 143 -11.47 6.06 14.54
N THR A 144 -12.28 5.55 15.47
CA THR A 144 -12.08 4.23 16.13
C THR A 144 -13.01 3.16 15.55
N GLY A 145 -12.73 1.88 15.83
CA GLY A 145 -13.52 0.75 15.34
C GLY A 145 -12.96 0.07 14.09
N TYR A 146 -11.64 0.15 13.89
CA TYR A 146 -10.98 -0.49 12.75
C TYR A 146 -9.98 -1.55 13.20
N SER A 147 -9.89 -2.62 12.41
CA SER A 147 -8.88 -3.65 12.58
C SER A 147 -8.22 -3.99 11.25
N TYR A 148 -6.91 -4.26 11.28
CA TYR A 148 -6.21 -4.87 10.15
C TYR A 148 -5.38 -6.06 10.64
N ARG A 149 -5.29 -7.08 9.77
CA ARG A 149 -4.42 -8.23 10.00
C ARG A 149 -3.39 -8.31 8.89
N ILE A 150 -2.14 -8.41 9.30
CA ILE A 150 -1.03 -8.79 8.45
C ILE A 150 -0.79 -10.26 8.71
N ARG A 151 -0.82 -11.06 7.65
CA ARG A 151 -0.54 -12.50 7.69
C ARG A 151 0.20 -12.87 6.42
N ALA A 152 1.51 -12.68 6.46
CA ALA A 152 2.37 -12.84 5.29
C ALA A 152 3.42 -13.93 5.51
N ARG A 153 3.79 -14.60 4.43
CA ARG A 153 4.90 -15.56 4.44
C ARG A 153 6.13 -14.93 3.83
N ILE A 154 7.28 -15.11 4.49
CA ILE A 154 8.59 -14.71 3.97
C ILE A 154 9.54 -15.90 3.99
N PRO A 155 10.47 -16.02 3.03
CA PRO A 155 11.50 -17.04 3.04
C PRO A 155 12.50 -16.78 4.17
N ARG A 156 12.95 -17.86 4.84
CA ARG A 156 13.95 -17.78 5.91
C ARG A 156 15.37 -17.57 5.39
N TYR A 157 15.63 -17.91 4.12
CA TYR A 157 16.93 -17.84 3.44
C TYR A 157 16.77 -17.27 2.04
#